data_AF-A0A9W6DQ86-F1
#
_entry.id   AF-A0A9W6DQ86-F1
#
_cell.length_a   1.000
_cell.length_b   1.000
_cell.length_c   1.000
_cell.angle_alpha   90.00
_cell.angle_beta   90.00
_cell.angle_gamma   90.00
#
_symmetry.space_group_name_H-M   'P 1'
#
loop_
_entity.id
_entity.type
_entity.pdbx_description
1 polymer ?
#
loop_
_entity_poly.entity_id
_entity_poly.type
_entity_poly.pdbx_seq_one_letter_code
_entity_poly.pdbx_strand_id
1 'polypeptide(L)'
;MPPENGLDLEISAGDDEERLSVGRSLNWYHVDGSRAIDYLPLDADWWWKDIQAIFCRIHNWVRNHAERKHTNLSLELKKDLISRLDGYCIQDDFDTIMSSLPRRLRNRCLTYLVHLYVAKECLSRLFTNPFWYLVPNPGHGDDTEELSTNAPGFGAQLFHLYQRISEADPAAAHLWRLWTTRFSHPKHKLGYDLIAHRDCMANRICQEILGEEPVRSLLRSADKGDLDRALVNLQKIFRSAAELSVKFSCHRSYVEFKTLNTLDPVFHHLSAEVELTEDYGKAGSQHCFDDRRILFLELPAMYLCRSDQDHLHKRLLRKAVAFAEDVAGSS
;
A
#
# COMPACT_ATOMS: atom_id res chain seq x y z
N MET A 1 -43.04 46.19 -24.38
CA MET A 1 -42.65 45.79 -25.75
C MET A 1 -41.85 46.92 -26.36
N PRO A 2 -40.52 46.77 -26.50
CA PRO A 2 -39.73 47.51 -27.48
C PRO A 2 -39.61 46.69 -28.79
N PRO A 3 -39.46 47.32 -29.97
CA PRO A 3 -39.20 46.60 -31.21
C PRO A 3 -37.69 46.42 -31.46
N GLU A 4 -37.45 45.30 -32.14
CA GLU A 4 -36.20 44.75 -32.63
C GLU A 4 -35.62 45.59 -33.77
N ASN A 5 -34.30 45.73 -33.81
CA ASN A 5 -33.56 46.01 -35.04
C ASN A 5 -32.56 44.87 -35.25
N GLY A 6 -32.93 43.96 -36.15
CA GLY A 6 -32.04 43.01 -36.76
C GLY A 6 -31.06 43.70 -37.69
N LEU A 7 -29.87 43.14 -37.80
CA LEU A 7 -28.97 43.40 -38.90
C LEU A 7 -28.77 42.08 -39.64
N ASP A 8 -29.21 42.11 -40.89
CA ASP A 8 -29.13 41.06 -41.88
C ASP A 8 -27.67 40.67 -42.15
N LEU A 9 -27.42 39.37 -42.14
CA LEU A 9 -26.21 38.72 -42.62
C LEU A 9 -26.35 38.49 -44.13
N GLU A 10 -25.57 39.22 -44.94
CA GLU A 10 -25.32 38.83 -46.32
C GLU A 10 -24.39 37.60 -46.34
N ILE A 11 -24.92 36.49 -46.88
CA ILE A 11 -24.22 35.25 -47.15
C ILE A 11 -23.65 35.34 -48.57
N SER A 12 -22.32 35.30 -48.71
CA SER A 12 -21.66 34.91 -49.96
C SER A 12 -21.03 33.54 -49.78
N ALA A 13 -21.43 32.60 -50.64
CA ALA A 13 -21.08 31.19 -50.62
C ALA A 13 -19.70 30.89 -51.22
N GLY A 14 -19.10 29.79 -50.73
CA GLY A 14 -17.82 29.20 -51.15
C GLY A 14 -16.87 29.16 -49.95
N ASP A 15 -16.64 28.06 -49.25
CA ASP A 15 -16.60 26.67 -49.69
C ASP A 15 -16.98 25.69 -48.57
N ASP A 16 -17.58 24.58 -48.99
CA ASP A 16 -18.02 23.41 -48.22
C ASP A 16 -16.85 22.62 -47.59
N GLU A 17 -16.13 23.20 -46.63
CA GLU A 17 -15.05 22.48 -45.92
C GLU A 17 -15.02 22.66 -44.40
N GLU A 18 -16.13 23.07 -43.78
CA GLU A 18 -16.21 23.30 -42.33
C GLU A 18 -17.23 22.39 -41.61
N ARG A 19 -17.28 21.10 -41.99
CA ARG A 19 -18.02 20.05 -41.25
C ARG A 19 -17.20 18.86 -40.79
N LEU A 20 -15.88 18.92 -40.86
CA LEU A 20 -14.98 17.84 -40.43
C LEU A 20 -13.76 18.37 -39.66
N SER A 21 -13.94 19.02 -38.51
CA SER A 21 -12.84 19.16 -37.52
C SER A 21 -13.24 19.67 -36.13
N VAL A 22 -14.42 19.30 -35.62
CA VAL A 22 -14.64 19.35 -34.15
C VAL A 22 -13.94 18.16 -33.47
N GLY A 23 -12.70 17.91 -33.87
CA GLY A 23 -11.69 17.20 -33.11
C GLY A 23 -10.70 18.25 -32.61
N ARG A 24 -11.19 19.25 -31.87
CA ARG A 24 -10.29 20.11 -31.08
C ARG A 24 -9.69 19.23 -30.00
N SER A 25 -8.54 18.67 -30.37
CA SER A 25 -7.46 18.24 -29.48
C SER A 25 -7.59 18.94 -28.14
N LEU A 26 -8.07 18.22 -27.12
CA LEU A 26 -7.65 18.51 -25.76
C LEU A 26 -6.13 18.38 -25.82
N ASN A 27 -5.44 19.50 -25.94
CA ASN A 27 -4.01 19.60 -25.75
C ASN A 27 -3.75 19.18 -24.30
N TRP A 28 -3.60 17.87 -24.10
CA TRP A 28 -3.09 17.28 -22.88
C TRP A 28 -1.73 17.93 -22.64
N TYR A 29 -1.70 18.96 -21.80
CA TYR A 29 -0.49 19.56 -21.25
C TYR A 29 0.54 18.47 -21.11
N HIS A 30 1.67 18.57 -21.82
CA HIS A 30 2.75 17.58 -21.84
C HIS A 30 2.85 16.88 -20.48
N VAL A 31 2.19 15.72 -20.35
CA VAL A 31 2.07 15.05 -19.05
C VAL A 31 3.44 14.48 -18.64
N ASP A 32 4.30 14.33 -19.65
CA ASP A 32 5.71 13.95 -19.59
C ASP A 32 6.65 15.18 -19.69
N GLY A 33 6.10 16.40 -19.80
CA GLY A 33 6.86 17.64 -19.83
C GLY A 33 7.42 17.95 -18.45
N SER A 34 8.73 18.11 -18.37
CA SER A 34 9.57 18.31 -17.17
C SER A 34 9.34 19.63 -16.40
N ARG A 35 8.08 20.09 -16.31
CA ARG A 35 7.66 21.16 -15.39
C ARG A 35 6.66 20.69 -14.32
N ALA A 36 6.33 19.41 -14.27
CA ALA A 36 5.60 18.81 -13.16
C ALA A 36 6.55 18.08 -12.21
N ILE A 37 6.94 18.77 -11.13
CA ILE A 37 7.21 18.18 -9.80
C ILE A 37 8.37 17.16 -9.75
N ASP A 38 9.51 17.60 -9.23
CA ASP A 38 10.77 16.85 -9.10
C ASP A 38 10.73 15.77 -8.00
N TYR A 39 9.74 14.88 -8.04
CA TYR A 39 10.06 13.51 -7.67
C TYR A 39 10.83 12.97 -8.87
N LEU A 40 12.16 12.85 -8.74
CA LEU A 40 13.01 12.16 -9.73
C LEU A 40 12.23 10.97 -10.31
N PRO A 41 12.25 10.74 -11.64
CA PRO A 41 11.49 9.65 -12.23
C PRO A 41 11.91 8.36 -11.53
N LEU A 42 11.05 7.92 -10.59
CA LEU A 42 11.22 6.63 -9.95
C LEU A 42 10.94 5.65 -11.06
N ASP A 43 11.97 4.92 -11.45
CA ASP A 43 11.81 3.82 -12.36
C ASP A 43 10.88 2.80 -11.70
N ALA A 44 9.65 2.71 -12.22
CA ALA A 44 8.58 1.89 -11.64
C ALA A 44 8.94 0.40 -11.59
N ASP A 45 9.98 -0.01 -12.33
CA ASP A 45 10.54 -1.35 -12.33
C ASP A 45 11.26 -1.68 -11.00
N TRP A 46 11.61 -0.67 -10.19
CA TRP A 46 12.32 -0.82 -8.91
C TRP A 46 11.44 -0.60 -7.69
N TRP A 47 10.18 -0.23 -7.87
CA TRP A 47 9.24 0.04 -6.77
C TRP A 47 9.10 -1.12 -5.78
N TRP A 48 9.22 -2.36 -6.26
CA TRP A 48 9.21 -3.54 -5.39
C TRP A 48 10.40 -3.55 -4.42
N LYS A 49 11.56 -3.00 -4.79
CA LYS A 49 12.72 -2.89 -3.90
C LYS A 49 12.49 -1.87 -2.81
N ASP A 50 11.84 -0.75 -3.13
CA ASP A 50 11.50 0.27 -2.13
C ASP A 50 10.50 -0.27 -1.10
N ILE A 51 9.48 -1.00 -1.56
CA ILE A 51 8.54 -1.71 -0.67
C ILE A 51 9.27 -2.78 0.14
N GLN A 52 10.09 -3.62 -0.50
CA GLN A 52 10.85 -4.65 0.21
C GLN A 52 11.79 -4.04 1.26
N ALA A 53 12.41 -2.89 0.98
CA ALA A 53 13.24 -2.19 1.95
C ALA A 53 12.45 -1.72 3.18
N ILE A 54 11.19 -1.29 3.01
CA ILE A 54 10.29 -1.01 4.13
C ILE A 54 10.04 -2.28 4.95
N PHE A 55 9.69 -3.40 4.29
CA PHE A 55 9.48 -4.69 4.95
C PHE A 55 10.71 -5.14 5.74
N CYS A 56 11.91 -5.08 5.15
CA CYS A 56 13.15 -5.40 5.85
C CYS A 56 13.40 -4.51 7.08
N ARG A 57 13.08 -3.20 6.99
CA ARG A 57 13.19 -2.28 8.13
C ARG A 57 12.18 -2.62 9.24
N ILE A 58 10.95 -2.98 8.88
CA ILE A 58 9.93 -3.45 9.84
C ILE A 58 10.38 -4.76 10.49
N HIS A 59 10.87 -5.73 9.70
CA HIS A 59 11.38 -6.99 10.23
C HIS A 59 12.52 -6.77 11.25
N ASN A 60 13.47 -5.87 10.94
CA ASN A 60 14.53 -5.49 11.86
C ASN A 60 13.99 -4.82 13.13
N TRP A 61 12.97 -3.97 13.01
CA TRP A 61 12.29 -3.38 14.16
C TRP A 61 11.66 -4.46 15.05
N VAL A 62 10.91 -5.40 14.48
CA VAL A 62 10.27 -6.50 15.22
C VAL A 62 11.31 -7.39 15.90
N ARG A 63 12.41 -7.74 15.22
CA ARG A 63 13.50 -8.52 15.83
C ARG A 63 14.09 -7.85 17.09
N ASN A 64 14.11 -6.53 17.11
CA ASN A 64 14.67 -5.74 18.21
C ASN A 64 13.66 -5.56 19.35
N HIS A 65 12.38 -5.34 19.03
CA HIS A 65 11.39 -4.86 20.00
C HIS A 65 10.29 -5.88 20.36
N ALA A 66 10.01 -6.89 19.54
CA ALA A 66 8.95 -7.86 19.81
C ALA A 66 9.39 -9.05 20.68
N GLU A 67 8.41 -9.64 21.36
CA GLU A 67 8.49 -10.90 22.08
C GLU A 67 8.82 -12.04 21.10
N ARG A 68 9.70 -12.93 21.52
CA ARG A 68 10.17 -14.09 20.76
C ARG A 68 9.52 -15.38 21.24
N LYS A 69 9.03 -15.41 22.47
CA LYS A 69 8.44 -16.60 23.10
C LYS A 69 6.92 -16.53 23.05
N HIS A 70 6.32 -17.34 22.18
CA HIS A 70 4.87 -17.52 22.12
C HIS A 70 4.26 -18.13 23.39
N THR A 71 5.09 -18.74 24.26
CA THR A 71 4.63 -19.43 25.49
C THR A 71 4.00 -18.47 26.50
N ASN A 72 4.30 -17.18 26.36
CA ASN A 72 3.81 -16.13 27.25
C ASN A 72 2.49 -15.52 26.75
N LEU A 73 2.00 -15.91 25.56
CA LEU A 73 0.81 -15.35 24.96
C LEU A 73 -0.43 -16.14 25.38
N SER A 74 -1.51 -15.43 25.74
CA SER A 74 -2.81 -16.04 25.98
C SER A 74 -3.39 -16.62 24.68
N LEU A 75 -4.34 -17.54 24.83
CA LEU A 75 -5.05 -18.10 23.67
C LEU A 75 -5.85 -17.02 22.92
N GLU A 76 -6.44 -16.05 23.62
CA GLU A 76 -7.16 -14.96 22.94
C GLU A 76 -6.22 -14.10 22.11
N LEU A 77 -5.03 -13.76 22.64
CA LEU A 77 -4.03 -12.97 21.91
C LEU A 77 -3.56 -13.67 20.63
N LYS A 78 -3.32 -14.99 20.70
CA LYS A 78 -2.96 -15.77 19.51
C LYS A 78 -4.06 -15.73 18.45
N LYS A 79 -5.32 -15.93 18.85
CA LYS A 79 -6.48 -15.90 17.94
C LYS A 79 -6.68 -14.53 17.31
N ASP A 80 -6.59 -13.47 18.11
CA ASP A 80 -6.74 -12.10 17.63
C ASP A 80 -5.63 -11.73 16.62
N LEU A 81 -4.38 -12.12 16.91
CA LEU A 81 -3.26 -11.91 15.97
C LEU A 81 -3.50 -12.59 14.63
N ILE A 82 -3.93 -13.86 14.60
CA ILE A 82 -4.20 -14.58 13.34
C ILE A 82 -5.37 -13.95 12.58
N SER A 83 -6.46 -13.61 13.28
CA SER A 83 -7.62 -12.92 12.70
C SER A 83 -7.23 -11.61 12.02
N ARG A 84 -6.40 -10.80 12.69
CA ARG A 84 -5.88 -9.55 12.14
C ARG A 84 -4.97 -9.76 10.93
N LEU A 85 -4.42 -10.96 10.72
CA LEU A 85 -3.58 -11.31 9.59
C LEU A 85 -4.34 -11.89 8.41
N ASP A 86 -5.67 -11.75 8.35
CA ASP A 86 -6.45 -12.18 7.19
C ASP A 86 -5.87 -11.65 5.86
N GLY A 87 -5.82 -12.53 4.86
CA GLY A 87 -5.14 -12.32 3.58
C GLY A 87 -3.61 -12.48 3.61
N TYR A 88 -2.94 -12.41 4.76
CA TYR A 88 -1.48 -12.57 4.87
C TYR A 88 -1.08 -13.88 5.56
N CYS A 89 -1.94 -14.42 6.41
CA CYS A 89 -1.77 -15.70 7.09
C CYS A 89 -3.06 -16.52 6.97
N ILE A 90 -2.92 -17.85 6.86
CA ILE A 90 -4.08 -18.74 6.91
C ILE A 90 -4.81 -18.57 8.24
N GLN A 91 -6.13 -18.74 8.19
CA GLN A 91 -7.01 -18.53 9.35
C GLN A 91 -7.17 -19.82 10.18
N ASP A 92 -6.03 -20.47 10.45
CA ASP A 92 -5.93 -21.64 11.32
C ASP A 92 -5.52 -21.24 12.74
N ASP A 93 -5.59 -22.17 13.69
CA ASP A 93 -5.02 -21.95 15.01
C ASP A 93 -3.49 -21.69 14.94
N PHE A 94 -3.00 -20.78 15.80
CA PHE A 94 -1.59 -20.42 15.86
C PHE A 94 -0.68 -21.63 16.09
N ASP A 95 -1.06 -22.53 17.00
CA ASP A 95 -0.23 -23.68 17.34
C ASP A 95 -0.22 -24.70 16.18
N THR A 96 -1.32 -24.79 15.43
CA THR A 96 -1.40 -25.54 14.16
C THR A 96 -0.43 -24.97 13.12
N ILE A 97 -0.52 -23.66 12.81
CA ILE A 97 0.38 -22.97 11.86
C ILE A 97 1.85 -23.20 12.25
N MET A 98 2.17 -23.01 13.53
CA MET A 98 3.51 -23.21 14.04
C MET A 98 3.99 -24.66 13.91
N SER A 99 3.13 -25.64 14.21
CA SER A 99 3.48 -27.06 14.10
C SER A 99 3.71 -27.50 12.66
N SER A 100 3.02 -26.86 11.70
CA SER A 100 3.16 -27.11 10.28
C SER A 100 4.44 -26.51 9.67
N LEU A 101 5.11 -25.59 10.36
CA LEU A 101 6.41 -25.07 9.92
C LEU A 101 7.54 -26.09 10.18
N PRO A 102 8.61 -26.08 9.36
CA PRO A 102 9.84 -26.80 9.66
C PRO A 102 10.39 -26.43 11.04
N ARG A 103 10.96 -27.42 11.75
CA ARG A 103 11.46 -27.28 13.13
C ARG A 103 12.33 -26.03 13.33
N ARG A 104 13.22 -25.72 12.38
CA ARG A 104 14.12 -24.56 12.43
C ARG A 104 13.40 -23.19 12.39
N LEU A 105 12.19 -23.14 11.82
CA LEU A 105 11.40 -21.91 11.65
C LEU A 105 10.37 -21.69 12.76
N ARG A 106 9.99 -22.76 13.50
CA ARG A 106 8.98 -22.68 14.58
C ARG A 106 9.30 -21.61 15.61
N ASN A 107 10.55 -21.53 16.06
CA ASN A 107 11.00 -20.53 17.05
C ASN A 107 10.96 -19.08 16.55
N ARG A 108 10.78 -18.86 15.24
CA ARG A 108 10.65 -17.54 14.62
C ARG A 108 9.22 -17.22 14.19
N CYS A 109 8.29 -18.18 14.28
CA CYS A 109 6.92 -18.02 13.81
C CYS A 109 6.27 -16.75 14.37
N LEU A 110 6.32 -16.55 15.69
CA LEU A 110 5.76 -15.35 16.32
C LEU A 110 6.39 -14.06 15.77
N THR A 111 7.71 -14.02 15.66
CA THR A 111 8.42 -12.86 15.10
C THR A 111 7.98 -12.57 13.67
N TYR A 112 7.74 -13.59 12.84
CA TYR A 112 7.21 -13.37 11.49
C TYR A 112 5.78 -12.84 11.54
N LEU A 113 4.88 -13.42 12.33
CA LEU A 113 3.50 -12.96 12.40
C LEU A 113 3.37 -11.50 12.89
N VAL A 114 4.20 -11.08 13.86
CA VAL A 114 4.27 -9.67 14.29
C VAL A 114 4.82 -8.77 13.17
N HIS A 115 5.85 -9.23 12.44
CA HIS A 115 6.35 -8.53 11.24
C HIS A 115 5.24 -8.33 10.20
N LEU A 116 4.49 -9.39 9.89
CA LEU A 116 3.39 -9.33 8.94
C LEU A 116 2.29 -8.38 9.38
N TYR A 117 1.99 -8.36 10.68
CA TYR A 117 0.97 -7.46 11.22
C TYR A 117 1.33 -6.00 10.94
N VAL A 118 2.54 -5.60 11.34
CA VAL A 118 3.00 -4.22 11.17
C VAL A 118 3.16 -3.87 9.68
N ALA A 119 3.62 -4.81 8.85
CA ALA A 119 3.74 -4.62 7.42
C ALA A 119 2.38 -4.49 6.71
N LYS A 120 1.39 -5.31 7.11
CA LYS A 120 0.00 -5.21 6.64
C LYS A 120 -0.63 -3.88 6.99
N GLU A 121 -0.47 -3.40 8.23
CA GLU A 121 -0.95 -2.07 8.63
C GLU A 121 -0.25 -0.97 7.81
N CYS A 122 1.05 -1.08 7.57
CA CYS A 122 1.78 -0.13 6.74
C CYS A 122 1.21 -0.05 5.31
N LEU A 123 0.99 -1.19 4.64
CA LEU A 123 0.44 -1.24 3.29
C LEU A 123 -1.01 -0.77 3.22
N SER A 124 -1.86 -1.26 4.13
CA SER A 124 -3.29 -0.93 4.13
C SER A 124 -3.53 0.56 4.38
N ARG A 125 -2.82 1.15 5.35
CA ARG A 125 -3.01 2.56 5.74
C ARG A 125 -2.41 3.55 4.74
N LEU A 126 -1.26 3.22 4.13
CA LEU A 126 -0.49 4.18 3.35
C LEU A 126 -0.58 3.96 1.83
N PHE A 127 -0.68 2.72 1.36
CA PHE A 127 -0.58 2.39 -0.07
C PHE A 127 -1.92 2.07 -0.73
N THR A 128 -2.97 1.77 0.05
CA THR A 128 -4.28 1.39 -0.50
C THR A 128 -5.12 2.62 -0.88
N ASN A 129 -5.11 3.67 -0.04
CA ASN A 129 -5.75 4.94 -0.32
C ASN A 129 -4.69 6.00 -0.67
N PRO A 130 -4.55 6.47 -1.92
CA PRO A 130 -3.57 7.49 -2.30
C PRO A 130 -3.80 8.89 -1.68
N PHE A 131 -4.96 9.12 -1.06
CA PHE A 131 -5.37 10.40 -0.47
C PHE A 131 -5.42 10.36 1.06
N TRP A 132 -4.87 9.31 1.69
CA TRP A 132 -4.97 9.03 3.14
C TRP A 132 -4.57 10.19 4.06
N TYR A 133 -3.76 11.14 3.58
CA TYR A 133 -3.23 12.29 4.32
C TYR A 133 -3.79 13.63 3.84
N LEU A 134 -4.65 13.65 2.81
CA LEU A 134 -5.17 14.91 2.28
C LEU A 134 -6.21 15.48 3.23
N VAL A 135 -6.08 16.77 3.49
CA VAL A 135 -7.03 17.59 4.24
C VAL A 135 -7.22 18.94 3.54
N PRO A 136 -8.39 19.60 3.69
CA PRO A 136 -8.66 20.86 2.99
C PRO A 136 -7.75 22.01 3.44
N ASN A 137 -7.44 22.08 4.75
CA ASN A 137 -6.72 23.19 5.38
C ASN A 137 -5.56 22.68 6.26
N PRO A 138 -4.47 22.17 5.65
CA PRO A 138 -3.31 21.73 6.40
C PRO A 138 -2.61 22.92 7.07
N GLY A 139 -2.18 22.77 8.32
CA GLY A 139 -1.38 23.78 9.04
C GLY A 139 -2.16 24.75 9.93
N HIS A 140 -3.50 24.68 9.96
CA HIS A 140 -4.26 25.26 11.05
C HIS A 140 -4.27 24.25 12.21
N GLY A 141 -3.69 24.64 13.37
CA GLY A 141 -3.45 23.78 14.54
C GLY A 141 -4.66 23.15 15.22
N ASP A 142 -5.82 23.16 14.57
CA ASP A 142 -6.99 22.32 14.88
C ASP A 142 -6.94 21.05 14.00
N ASP A 143 -5.78 20.35 13.97
CA ASP A 143 -5.70 18.96 13.50
C ASP A 143 -6.51 18.01 14.41
N THR A 144 -7.29 18.55 15.35
CA THR A 144 -8.62 18.02 15.67
C THR A 144 -9.56 18.28 14.49
N GLU A 145 -9.42 17.48 13.42
CA GLU A 145 -10.63 16.76 13.02
C GLU A 145 -11.06 16.00 14.30
N GLU A 146 -11.85 16.66 15.15
CA GLU A 146 -12.90 15.97 15.88
C GLU A 146 -13.69 15.28 14.77
N LEU A 147 -13.24 14.07 14.44
CA LEU A 147 -14.00 13.12 13.68
C LEU A 147 -15.33 13.09 14.42
N SER A 148 -16.33 13.80 13.89
CA SER A 148 -17.72 13.44 14.16
C SER A 148 -17.72 11.94 13.97
N THR A 149 -18.00 11.20 15.03
CA THR A 149 -17.54 9.82 15.25
C THR A 149 -18.02 8.81 14.22
N ASN A 150 -18.74 9.27 13.19
CA ASN A 150 -19.42 8.51 12.16
C ASN A 150 -19.11 8.97 10.71
N ALA A 151 -18.37 10.07 10.48
CA ALA A 151 -18.08 10.56 9.12
C ALA A 151 -16.65 10.19 8.68
N PRO A 152 -16.45 9.63 7.47
CA PRO A 152 -15.12 9.39 6.94
C PRO A 152 -14.37 10.72 6.77
N GLY A 153 -13.10 10.77 7.20
CA GLY A 153 -12.24 11.95 7.01
C GLY A 153 -12.09 12.33 5.54
N PHE A 154 -11.64 13.56 5.26
CA PHE A 154 -11.61 14.12 3.90
C PHE A 154 -10.89 13.20 2.88
N GLY A 155 -9.71 12.68 3.23
CA GLY A 155 -8.97 11.75 2.39
C GLY A 155 -9.72 10.46 2.05
N ALA A 156 -10.55 9.95 2.95
CA ALA A 156 -11.38 8.77 2.68
C ALA A 156 -12.56 9.09 1.75
N GLN A 157 -13.15 10.28 1.86
CA GLN A 157 -14.19 10.74 0.93
C GLN A 157 -13.64 10.89 -0.49
N LEU A 158 -12.45 11.47 -0.63
CA LEU A 158 -11.76 11.56 -1.93
C LEU A 158 -11.47 10.18 -2.52
N PHE A 159 -11.09 9.21 -1.68
CA PHE A 159 -10.86 7.85 -2.14
C PHE A 159 -12.13 7.17 -2.66
N HIS A 160 -13.24 7.32 -1.96
CA HIS A 160 -14.52 6.80 -2.42
C HIS A 160 -14.95 7.44 -3.75
N LEU A 161 -14.73 8.75 -3.91
CA LEU A 161 -14.96 9.42 -5.20
C LEU A 161 -14.05 8.84 -6.29
N TYR A 162 -12.76 8.64 -6.01
CA TYR A 162 -11.83 8.02 -6.94
C TYR A 162 -12.24 6.62 -7.37
N GLN A 163 -12.75 5.80 -6.45
CA GLN A 163 -13.24 4.45 -6.78
C GLN A 163 -14.40 4.54 -7.77
N ARG A 164 -15.37 5.43 -7.54
CA ARG A 164 -16.49 5.66 -8.47
C ARG A 164 -16.06 6.18 -9.84
N ILE A 165 -15.07 7.08 -9.88
CA ILE A 165 -14.49 7.54 -11.15
C ILE A 165 -13.76 6.38 -11.83
N SER A 166 -13.03 5.55 -11.07
CA SER A 166 -12.29 4.40 -11.62
C SER A 166 -13.22 3.35 -12.23
N GLU A 167 -14.42 3.17 -11.68
CA GLU A 167 -15.45 2.29 -12.25
C GLU A 167 -16.02 2.81 -13.57
N ALA A 168 -16.14 4.14 -13.71
CA ALA A 168 -16.71 4.78 -14.90
C ALA A 168 -15.66 5.02 -16.01
N ASP A 169 -14.49 5.51 -15.64
CA ASP A 169 -13.37 5.84 -16.51
C ASP A 169 -12.03 5.65 -15.75
N PRO A 170 -11.41 4.46 -15.86
CA PRO A 170 -10.13 4.18 -15.23
C PRO A 170 -9.03 5.17 -15.64
N ALA A 171 -8.93 5.55 -16.91
CA ALA A 171 -7.86 6.42 -17.40
C ALA A 171 -7.96 7.83 -16.78
N ALA A 172 -9.18 8.39 -16.72
CA ALA A 172 -9.42 9.67 -16.06
C ALA A 172 -9.15 9.60 -14.55
N ALA A 173 -9.55 8.52 -13.88
CA ALA A 173 -9.30 8.35 -12.45
C ALA A 173 -7.79 8.37 -12.13
N HIS A 174 -6.97 7.69 -12.93
CA HIS A 174 -5.52 7.63 -12.73
C HIS A 174 -4.84 8.98 -12.91
N LEU A 175 -5.28 9.75 -13.90
CA LEU A 175 -4.82 11.13 -14.08
C LEU A 175 -5.29 12.01 -12.92
N TRP A 176 -6.51 11.84 -12.44
CA TRP A 176 -7.03 12.58 -11.31
C TRP A 176 -6.23 12.31 -10.03
N ARG A 177 -5.94 11.03 -9.73
CA ARG A 177 -5.04 10.64 -8.62
C ARG A 177 -3.69 11.35 -8.74
N LEU A 178 -3.04 11.19 -9.89
CA LEU A 178 -1.73 11.78 -10.16
C LEU A 178 -1.73 13.29 -9.93
N TRP A 179 -2.70 14.03 -10.46
CA TRP A 179 -2.76 15.48 -10.31
C TRP A 179 -3.09 15.90 -8.89
N THR A 180 -4.02 15.19 -8.24
CA THR A 180 -4.45 15.49 -6.87
C THR A 180 -3.29 15.31 -5.88
N THR A 181 -2.57 14.18 -5.97
CA THR A 181 -1.41 13.93 -5.11
C THR A 181 -0.26 14.92 -5.38
N ARG A 182 -0.09 15.35 -6.64
CA ARG A 182 0.94 16.32 -7.04
C ARG A 182 0.81 17.68 -6.35
N PHE A 183 -0.38 18.07 -5.90
CA PHE A 183 -0.56 19.26 -5.03
C PHE A 183 0.08 19.12 -3.64
N SER A 184 0.60 17.94 -3.28
CA SER A 184 1.37 17.76 -2.04
C SER A 184 2.86 18.08 -2.19
N HIS A 185 3.29 18.62 -3.34
CA HIS A 185 4.69 18.93 -3.58
C HIS A 185 5.14 20.18 -2.79
N PRO A 186 6.35 20.19 -2.18
CA PRO A 186 6.83 21.29 -1.34
C PRO A 186 7.17 22.59 -2.11
N LYS A 187 6.80 22.71 -3.39
CA LYS A 187 7.05 23.92 -4.20
C LYS A 187 6.14 25.09 -3.80
N HIS A 188 5.10 24.84 -3.00
CA HIS A 188 4.14 25.83 -2.55
C HIS A 188 3.70 25.55 -1.12
N LYS A 189 3.19 26.58 -0.42
CA LYS A 189 2.81 26.53 1.01
C LYS A 189 1.90 25.33 1.33
N LEU A 190 0.85 25.13 0.53
CA LEU A 190 -0.07 23.99 0.70
C LEU A 190 0.67 22.64 0.75
N GLY A 191 1.64 22.40 -0.14
CA GLY A 191 2.38 21.14 -0.15
C GLY A 191 3.33 20.98 1.03
N TYR A 192 3.94 22.08 1.51
CA TYR A 192 4.73 22.06 2.75
C TYR A 192 3.88 21.69 3.96
N ASP A 193 2.71 22.32 4.10
CA ASP A 193 1.78 22.06 5.19
C ASP A 193 1.22 20.62 5.13
N LEU A 194 0.93 20.11 3.91
CA LEU A 194 0.53 18.71 3.70
C LEU A 194 1.63 17.71 4.07
N ILE A 195 2.91 18.02 3.85
CA ILE A 195 4.01 17.15 4.26
C ILE A 195 4.09 17.06 5.77
N ALA A 196 3.97 18.19 6.48
CA ALA A 196 3.95 18.20 7.94
C ALA A 196 2.76 17.41 8.50
N HIS A 197 1.56 17.61 7.93
CA HIS A 197 0.36 16.87 8.30
C HIS A 197 0.51 15.36 8.03
N ARG A 198 1.04 14.98 6.86
CA ARG A 198 1.33 13.58 6.50
C ARG A 198 2.27 12.91 7.50
N ASP A 199 3.35 13.60 7.88
CA ASP A 199 4.31 13.08 8.86
C ASP A 199 3.65 12.94 10.25
N CYS A 200 2.76 13.86 10.64
CA CYS A 200 1.95 13.76 11.85
C CYS A 200 1.02 12.53 11.80
N MET A 201 0.30 12.34 10.70
CA MET A 201 -0.60 11.21 10.50
C MET A 201 0.16 9.87 10.51
N ALA A 202 1.33 9.79 9.86
CA ALA A 202 2.19 8.61 9.92
C ALA A 202 2.64 8.30 11.36
N ASN A 203 2.94 9.33 12.16
CA ASN A 203 3.30 9.16 13.56
C ASN A 203 2.12 8.69 14.42
N ARG A 204 0.92 9.20 14.14
CA ARG A 204 -0.34 8.81 14.80
C ARG A 204 -0.68 7.34 14.51
N ILE A 205 -0.53 6.90 13.26
CA ILE A 205 -0.71 5.48 12.89
C ILE A 205 0.22 4.59 13.73
N CYS A 206 1.48 4.97 13.92
CA CYS A 206 2.39 4.21 14.80
C CYS A 206 1.93 4.17 16.26
N GLN A 207 1.37 5.27 16.78
CA GLN A 207 0.83 5.31 18.14
C GLN A 207 -0.40 4.42 18.28
N GLU A 208 -1.30 4.42 17.28
CA GLU A 208 -2.46 3.56 17.24
C GLU A 208 -2.03 2.09 17.23
N ILE A 209 -1.14 1.69 16.30
CA ILE A 209 -0.61 0.32 16.21
C ILE A 209 0.02 -0.14 17.54
N LEU A 210 0.84 0.68 18.19
CA LEU A 210 1.47 0.30 19.47
C LEU A 210 0.53 0.42 20.68
N GLY A 211 -0.55 1.18 20.56
CA GLY A 211 -1.57 1.34 21.59
C GLY A 211 -2.57 0.19 21.63
N GLU A 212 -2.70 -0.56 20.54
CA GLU A 212 -3.53 -1.75 20.48
C GLU A 212 -3.01 -2.84 21.43
N GLU A 213 -3.90 -3.38 22.24
CA GLU A 213 -3.59 -4.37 23.28
C GLU A 213 -2.79 -5.58 22.74
N PRO A 214 -3.13 -6.18 21.59
CA PRO A 214 -2.38 -7.30 21.04
C PRO A 214 -0.91 -6.95 20.76
N VAL A 215 -0.66 -5.82 20.10
CA VAL A 215 0.69 -5.40 19.72
C VAL A 215 1.50 -5.02 20.95
N ARG A 216 0.88 -4.29 21.88
CA ARG A 216 1.52 -3.88 23.13
C ARG A 216 1.96 -5.09 23.96
N SER A 217 1.11 -6.11 24.04
CA SER A 217 1.40 -7.39 24.71
C SER A 217 2.43 -8.24 23.96
N LEU A 218 2.69 -7.95 22.69
CA LEU A 218 3.71 -8.57 21.85
C LEU A 218 5.07 -7.84 21.90
N LEU A 219 5.21 -6.78 22.70
CA LEU A 219 6.48 -6.09 22.91
C LEU A 219 7.32 -6.77 24.00
N ARG A 220 8.64 -6.83 23.79
CA ARG A 220 9.60 -7.47 24.70
C ARG A 220 9.75 -6.77 26.05
N SER A 221 9.58 -5.45 26.06
CA SER A 221 9.82 -4.60 27.23
C SER A 221 8.60 -3.74 27.50
N ALA A 222 8.23 -3.64 28.76
CA ALA A 222 7.24 -2.70 29.26
C ALA A 222 7.89 -1.41 29.80
N ASP A 223 9.22 -1.30 29.74
CA ASP A 223 9.93 -0.11 30.17
C ASP A 223 9.61 1.07 29.25
N LYS A 224 9.30 2.22 29.84
CA LYS A 224 8.91 3.41 29.09
C LYS A 224 9.99 3.85 28.10
N GLY A 225 11.26 3.80 28.47
CA GLY A 225 12.36 4.21 27.60
C GLY A 225 12.54 3.28 26.39
N ASP A 226 12.33 1.98 26.58
CA ASP A 226 12.33 1.01 25.48
C ASP A 226 11.13 1.18 24.55
N LEU A 227 9.94 1.44 25.11
CA LEU A 227 8.72 1.71 24.35
C LEU A 227 8.83 3.00 23.54
N ASP A 228 9.34 4.08 24.14
CA ASP A 228 9.57 5.36 23.45
C ASP A 228 10.57 5.17 22.29
N ARG A 229 11.64 4.39 22.51
CA ARG A 229 12.60 4.06 21.45
C ARG A 229 11.97 3.23 20.33
N ALA A 230 11.15 2.24 20.68
CA ALA A 230 10.42 1.43 19.71
C ALA A 230 9.51 2.31 18.85
N LEU A 231 8.73 3.20 19.48
CA LEU A 231 7.85 4.13 18.78
C LEU A 231 8.63 5.06 17.84
N VAL A 232 9.68 5.73 18.31
CA VAL A 232 10.49 6.64 17.48
C VAL A 232 11.10 5.93 16.27
N ASN A 233 11.57 4.69 16.44
CA ASN A 233 12.11 3.90 15.34
C ASN A 233 11.02 3.50 14.33
N LEU A 234 9.83 3.11 14.82
CA LEU A 234 8.70 2.75 13.96
C LEU A 234 8.21 3.97 13.15
N GLN A 235 8.11 5.14 13.80
CA GLN A 235 7.76 6.41 13.17
C GLN A 235 8.73 6.80 12.05
N LYS A 236 10.04 6.56 12.20
CA LYS A 236 11.01 6.77 11.12
C LYS A 236 10.76 5.85 9.91
N ILE A 237 10.27 4.64 10.14
CA ILE A 237 9.93 3.69 9.07
C ILE A 237 8.65 4.13 8.36
N PHE A 238 7.59 4.42 9.12
CA PHE A 238 6.29 4.83 8.59
C PHE A 238 6.35 6.18 7.87
N ARG A 239 7.16 7.15 8.32
CA ARG A 239 7.38 8.39 7.56
C ARG A 239 8.06 8.15 6.20
N SER A 240 9.05 7.26 6.14
CA SER A 240 9.64 6.86 4.86
C SER A 240 8.62 6.15 3.96
N ALA A 241 7.79 5.29 4.52
CA ALA A 241 6.73 4.61 3.78
C ALA A 241 5.64 5.57 3.29
N ALA A 242 5.26 6.55 4.13
CA ALA A 242 4.33 7.61 3.80
C ALA A 242 4.85 8.45 2.62
N GLU A 243 6.12 8.87 2.66
CA GLU A 243 6.76 9.57 1.56
C GLU A 243 6.75 8.73 0.26
N LEU A 244 7.08 7.43 0.36
CA LEU A 244 7.07 6.52 -0.79
C LEU A 244 5.66 6.36 -1.38
N SER A 245 4.62 6.24 -0.54
CA SER A 245 3.23 6.10 -0.99
C SER A 245 2.76 7.30 -1.82
N VAL A 246 3.17 8.51 -1.44
CA VAL A 246 2.90 9.75 -2.19
C VAL A 246 3.64 9.73 -3.52
N LYS A 247 4.92 9.33 -3.51
CA LYS A 247 5.72 9.21 -4.73
C LYS A 247 5.09 8.25 -5.75
N PHE A 248 4.57 7.12 -5.29
CA PHE A 248 3.87 6.15 -6.16
C PHE A 248 2.59 6.75 -6.72
N SER A 249 1.83 7.45 -5.88
CA SER A 249 0.55 8.06 -6.25
C SER A 249 0.70 9.21 -7.25
N CYS A 250 1.86 9.89 -7.27
CA CYS A 250 2.24 10.93 -8.24
C CYS A 250 2.60 10.39 -9.65
N HIS A 251 2.56 9.07 -9.85
CA HIS A 251 2.89 8.41 -11.11
C HIS A 251 1.64 7.90 -11.82
N ARG A 252 1.74 7.73 -13.16
CA ARG A 252 0.64 7.20 -13.98
C ARG A 252 0.37 5.73 -13.64
N SER A 253 1.43 4.94 -13.58
CA SER A 253 1.38 3.55 -13.09
C SER A 253 1.03 3.48 -11.60
N TYR A 254 0.55 2.32 -11.15
CA TYR A 254 0.31 2.01 -9.74
C TYR A 254 0.71 0.58 -9.42
N VAL A 255 0.84 0.27 -8.13
CA VAL A 255 1.10 -1.09 -7.65
C VAL A 255 -0.20 -1.72 -7.16
N GLU A 256 -0.46 -2.93 -7.62
CA GLU A 256 -1.49 -3.80 -7.06
C GLU A 256 -0.82 -4.92 -6.27
N PHE A 257 -1.36 -5.22 -5.09
CA PHE A 257 -0.88 -6.27 -4.20
C PHE A 257 -1.82 -7.47 -4.26
N LYS A 258 -1.27 -8.64 -4.55
CA LYS A 258 -2.00 -9.90 -4.41
C LYS A 258 -1.58 -10.62 -3.14
N THR A 259 -2.58 -11.04 -2.38
CA THR A 259 -2.45 -11.69 -1.06
C THR A 259 -3.01 -13.11 -1.13
N LEU A 260 -3.04 -13.85 -0.01
CA LEU A 260 -3.59 -15.22 0.06
C LEU A 260 -5.05 -15.31 -0.39
N ASN A 261 -5.81 -14.21 -0.31
CA ASN A 261 -7.20 -14.16 -0.76
C ASN A 261 -7.32 -14.23 -2.30
N THR A 262 -6.22 -14.03 -3.01
CA THR A 262 -6.18 -13.94 -4.48
C THR A 262 -5.16 -14.87 -5.14
N LEU A 263 -4.22 -15.39 -4.36
CA LEU A 263 -3.19 -16.33 -4.82
C LEU A 263 -3.69 -17.76 -4.66
N ASP A 264 -3.07 -18.69 -5.39
CA ASP A 264 -3.28 -20.12 -5.14
C ASP A 264 -2.89 -20.44 -3.68
N PRO A 265 -3.74 -21.10 -2.89
CA PRO A 265 -3.42 -21.45 -1.50
C PRO A 265 -2.33 -22.53 -1.39
N VAL A 266 -1.92 -23.14 -2.50
CA VAL A 266 -0.93 -24.20 -2.56
C VAL A 266 0.33 -23.72 -3.28
N PHE A 267 1.50 -24.09 -2.73
CA PHE A 267 2.78 -23.78 -3.33
C PHE A 267 3.12 -24.79 -4.44
N HIS A 268 3.68 -24.25 -5.53
CA HIS A 268 4.29 -25.02 -6.59
C HIS A 268 5.55 -24.28 -7.05
N HIS A 269 6.69 -24.97 -7.18
CA HIS A 269 7.97 -24.33 -7.48
C HIS A 269 8.02 -23.65 -8.86
N LEU A 270 7.22 -24.12 -9.82
CA LEU A 270 7.03 -23.46 -11.13
C LEU A 270 6.04 -22.29 -11.09
N SER A 271 5.51 -21.91 -9.92
CA SER A 271 4.57 -20.80 -9.81
C SER A 271 5.16 -19.52 -10.38
N ALA A 272 4.40 -18.86 -11.26
CA ALA A 272 4.78 -17.56 -11.79
C ALA A 272 4.65 -16.46 -10.73
N GLU A 273 3.79 -16.64 -9.71
CA GLU A 273 3.41 -15.59 -8.76
C GLU A 273 4.00 -15.76 -7.36
N VAL A 274 4.44 -16.96 -7.00
CA VAL A 274 4.87 -17.29 -5.63
C VAL A 274 6.26 -17.94 -5.64
N GLU A 275 7.08 -17.60 -4.67
CA GLU A 275 8.34 -18.26 -4.34
C GLU A 275 8.42 -18.51 -2.83
N LEU A 276 9.21 -19.50 -2.41
CA LEU A 276 9.48 -19.71 -0.99
C LEU A 276 10.50 -18.71 -0.47
N THR A 277 10.35 -18.33 0.80
CA THR A 277 11.36 -17.56 1.52
C THR A 277 12.72 -18.27 1.53
N GLU A 278 13.80 -17.48 1.53
CA GLU A 278 15.18 -17.98 1.56
C GLU A 278 15.49 -18.79 2.82
N ASP A 279 14.68 -18.65 3.87
CA ASP A 279 14.74 -19.45 5.09
C ASP A 279 14.52 -20.96 4.84
N TYR A 280 13.94 -21.34 3.70
CA TYR A 280 13.83 -22.75 3.28
C TYR A 280 15.14 -23.33 2.71
N GLY A 281 16.15 -22.51 2.43
CA GLY A 281 17.44 -22.93 1.89
C GLY A 281 17.60 -22.65 0.39
N LYS A 282 18.54 -23.34 -0.27
CA LYS A 282 18.89 -23.10 -1.68
C LYS A 282 17.70 -23.41 -2.61
N ALA A 283 17.54 -22.63 -3.68
CA ALA A 283 16.48 -22.76 -4.67
C ALA A 283 16.27 -24.19 -5.22
N GLY A 284 17.32 -25.02 -5.27
CA GLY A 284 17.25 -26.40 -5.76
C GLY A 284 16.34 -27.35 -4.96
N SER A 285 15.98 -27.03 -3.71
CA SER A 285 15.10 -27.87 -2.88
C SER A 285 13.66 -27.39 -2.81
N GLN A 286 13.27 -26.37 -3.58
CA GLN A 286 11.89 -25.84 -3.54
C GLN A 286 10.84 -26.86 -4.01
N HIS A 287 11.17 -27.71 -4.99
CA HIS A 287 10.30 -28.77 -5.50
C HIS A 287 9.84 -29.76 -4.40
N CYS A 288 10.59 -29.90 -3.31
CA CYS A 288 10.18 -30.72 -2.17
C CYS A 288 8.89 -30.23 -1.49
N PHE A 289 8.53 -28.96 -1.71
CA PHE A 289 7.37 -28.29 -1.13
C PHE A 289 6.20 -28.18 -2.12
N ASP A 290 6.28 -28.79 -3.30
CA ASP A 290 5.14 -28.82 -4.22
C ASP A 290 3.92 -29.45 -3.53
N ASP A 291 2.74 -28.94 -3.89
CA ASP A 291 1.45 -29.32 -3.34
C ASP A 291 1.27 -29.03 -1.82
N ARG A 292 2.22 -28.29 -1.21
CA ARG A 292 2.10 -27.86 0.19
C ARG A 292 1.28 -26.60 0.31
N ARG A 293 0.41 -26.55 1.32
CA ARG A 293 -0.36 -25.35 1.62
C ARG A 293 0.58 -24.21 2.03
N ILE A 294 0.30 -23.01 1.54
CA ILE A 294 0.96 -21.78 1.98
C ILE A 294 0.37 -21.38 3.33
N LEU A 295 1.23 -21.16 4.32
CA LEU A 295 0.87 -20.79 5.69
C LEU A 295 0.76 -19.27 5.86
N PHE A 296 1.73 -18.53 5.34
CA PHE A 296 1.72 -17.07 5.37
C PHE A 296 2.68 -16.47 4.35
N LEU A 297 2.42 -15.21 3.97
CA LEU A 297 3.21 -14.43 3.03
C LEU A 297 4.15 -13.48 3.78
N GLU A 298 5.45 -13.62 3.59
CA GLU A 298 6.44 -12.62 3.99
C GLU A 298 6.27 -11.31 3.22
N LEU A 299 5.95 -11.42 1.94
CA LEU A 299 5.77 -10.31 1.01
C LEU A 299 4.63 -10.68 0.04
N PRO A 300 3.66 -9.80 -0.20
CA PRO A 300 2.64 -10.04 -1.21
C PRO A 300 3.23 -9.99 -2.62
N ALA A 301 2.55 -10.61 -3.59
CA ALA A 301 2.93 -10.45 -4.99
C ALA A 301 2.59 -9.03 -5.44
N MET A 302 3.48 -8.41 -6.20
CA MET A 302 3.36 -7.02 -6.63
C MET A 302 3.25 -6.93 -8.14
N TYR A 303 2.23 -6.22 -8.60
CA TYR A 303 1.96 -5.99 -10.01
C TYR A 303 2.09 -4.51 -10.34
N LEU A 304 2.88 -4.19 -11.35
CA LEU A 304 2.85 -2.88 -11.98
C LEU A 304 1.64 -2.83 -12.90
N CYS A 305 0.74 -1.91 -12.62
CA CYS A 305 -0.44 -1.68 -13.40
C CYS A 305 -0.33 -0.34 -14.14
N ARG A 306 -0.67 -0.34 -15.42
CA ARG A 306 -0.73 0.85 -16.27
C ARG A 306 -2.05 0.83 -17.03
N SER A 307 -2.85 1.88 -16.88
CA SER A 307 -4.00 2.11 -17.76
C SER A 307 -3.54 2.98 -18.93
N ASP A 308 -3.61 2.46 -20.15
CA ASP A 308 -3.76 3.30 -21.34
C ASP A 308 -5.25 3.38 -21.71
N GLN A 309 -5.58 4.11 -22.78
CA GLN A 309 -6.98 4.39 -23.14
C GLN A 309 -7.82 3.14 -23.45
N ASP A 310 -7.18 2.01 -23.80
CA ASP A 310 -7.89 0.82 -24.29
C ASP A 310 -7.57 -0.47 -23.50
N HIS A 311 -6.44 -0.53 -22.77
CA HIS A 311 -5.94 -1.75 -22.14
C HIS A 311 -5.30 -1.51 -20.75
N LEU A 312 -5.74 -2.32 -19.78
CA LEU A 312 -5.06 -2.44 -18.50
C LEU A 312 -3.87 -3.39 -18.63
N HIS A 313 -2.67 -2.83 -18.68
CA HIS A 313 -1.43 -3.59 -18.69
C HIS A 313 -1.02 -3.91 -17.25
N LYS A 314 -1.05 -5.20 -16.89
CA LYS A 314 -0.53 -5.71 -15.62
C LYS A 314 0.73 -6.54 -15.87
N ARG A 315 1.82 -6.19 -15.20
CA ARG A 315 3.09 -6.94 -15.24
C ARG A 315 3.52 -7.27 -13.81
N LEU A 316 3.87 -8.52 -13.56
CA LEU A 316 4.45 -8.93 -12.29
C LEU A 316 5.80 -8.21 -12.08
N LEU A 317 5.93 -7.47 -10.98
CA LEU A 317 7.19 -6.87 -10.53
C LEU A 317 7.97 -7.81 -9.61
N ARG A 318 7.26 -8.48 -8.71
CA ARG A 318 7.85 -9.35 -7.70
C ARG A 318 6.86 -10.44 -7.30
N LYS A 319 7.35 -11.68 -7.25
CA LYS A 319 6.61 -12.82 -6.69
C LYS A 319 6.31 -12.60 -5.21
N ALA A 320 5.18 -13.12 -4.75
CA ALA A 320 4.92 -13.30 -3.34
C ALA A 320 6.00 -14.19 -2.72
N VAL A 321 6.48 -13.83 -1.54
CA VAL A 321 7.43 -14.64 -0.78
C VAL A 321 6.64 -15.36 0.30
N ALA A 322 6.64 -16.68 0.30
CA ALA A 322 5.74 -17.50 1.10
C ALA A 322 6.48 -18.47 2.04
N PHE A 323 5.81 -18.80 3.15
CA PHE A 323 6.12 -19.95 3.99
C PHE A 323 5.09 -21.04 3.70
N ALA A 324 5.55 -22.26 3.43
CA ALA A 324 4.68 -23.42 3.18
C ALA A 324 4.75 -24.46 4.30
N GLU A 325 3.82 -25.40 4.31
CA GLU A 325 3.86 -26.55 5.22
C GLU A 325 5.13 -27.39 5.02
N ASP A 326 5.64 -27.95 6.11
CA ASP A 326 6.81 -28.80 6.11
C ASP A 326 6.56 -30.10 5.32
N VAL A 327 7.65 -30.66 4.79
CA VAL A 327 7.63 -31.94 4.11
C VAL A 327 7.62 -33.03 5.18
N ALA A 328 6.51 -33.75 5.30
CA ALA A 328 6.39 -34.88 6.22
C ALA A 328 7.57 -35.86 6.02
N GLY A 329 8.46 -35.98 7.01
CA GLY A 329 9.62 -36.87 6.97
C GLY A 329 10.97 -36.25 7.38
N SER A 330 11.07 -34.93 7.50
CA SER A 330 12.31 -34.24 7.92
C SER A 330 12.44 -34.19 9.44
N SER A 331 12.61 -35.35 10.08
CA SER A 331 12.79 -35.47 11.54
C SER A 331 14.22 -35.20 11.98
#